data_AF-A0A662BZK0-F1
#
_entry.id   AF-A0A662BZK0-F1
#
_cell.length_a   1.000
_cell.length_b   1.000
_cell.length_c   1.000
_cell.angle_alpha   90.00
_cell.angle_beta   90.00
_cell.angle_gamma   90.00
#
_symmetry.space_group_name_H-M   'P 1'
#
loop_
_entity.id
_entity.type
_entity.pdbx_description
1 polymer ?
#
loop_
_entity_poly.entity_id
_entity_poly.type
_entity_poly.pdbx_seq_one_letter_code
_entity_poly.pdbx_strand_id
1 'polypeptide(L)'
;MNSLDLNEAEDFSFDADLLDKKPLEQSKFGALPSFIEDLKNLKPLEKNYSDYLYRTNKIELYKCTELKAESKPGETIRDFKIKLVEIIRDKKAEVVEVLRKKYGTKGDRLQTKYARLQTKLQKERTDVSSRQTDTAMSLGMAVLGTFLGSGSKSKAMRGISSAGKISKEKADVRRVENEIRQLKKDMQELRNDLTLEIDIIKKKYTIESYKIETFHIKPRKTDIYNVKMSLFWEAG
;
A
#
# COMPACT_ATOMS: atom_id res chain seq x y z
N MET A 1 -1.16 11.88 -55.67
CA MET A 1 -2.08 10.91 -55.06
C MET A 1 -2.41 11.43 -53.67
N ASN A 2 -3.52 12.15 -53.53
CA ASN A 2 -3.95 12.66 -52.23
C ASN A 2 -4.54 11.49 -51.44
N SER A 3 -3.74 10.83 -50.61
CA SER A 3 -4.23 9.85 -49.64
C SER A 3 -4.80 10.57 -48.42
N LEU A 4 -5.93 10.11 -47.91
CA LEU A 4 -6.49 10.56 -46.63
C LEU A 4 -5.43 10.43 -45.52
N ASP A 5 -5.01 11.55 -44.93
CA ASP A 5 -4.09 11.55 -43.78
C ASP A 5 -4.89 11.43 -42.48
N LEU A 6 -4.86 10.25 -41.88
CA LEU A 6 -5.56 9.96 -40.64
C LEU A 6 -4.86 10.53 -39.40
N ASN A 7 -3.65 11.09 -39.53
CA ASN A 7 -2.97 11.77 -38.42
C ASN A 7 -3.56 13.17 -38.16
N GLU A 8 -4.21 13.77 -39.16
CA GLU A 8 -4.91 15.05 -39.06
C GLU A 8 -6.40 14.87 -38.77
N ALA A 9 -6.84 13.64 -38.47
CA ALA A 9 -8.24 13.37 -38.17
C ALA A 9 -8.64 13.97 -36.81
N GLU A 10 -9.84 14.55 -36.76
CA GLU A 10 -10.47 15.07 -35.54
C GLU A 10 -11.57 14.11 -35.06
N ASP A 11 -11.84 14.14 -33.75
CA ASP A 11 -12.92 13.36 -33.16
C ASP A 11 -14.28 13.88 -33.64
N PHE A 12 -15.02 13.03 -34.33
CA PHE A 12 -16.39 13.31 -34.73
C PHE A 12 -17.35 12.89 -33.61
N SER A 13 -17.84 13.86 -32.82
CA SER A 13 -18.65 13.62 -31.63
C SER A 13 -20.15 13.41 -31.90
N PHE A 14 -20.59 13.46 -33.15
CA PHE A 14 -21.99 13.31 -33.50
C PHE A 14 -22.33 11.85 -33.81
N ASP A 15 -23.52 11.43 -33.39
CA ASP A 15 -24.07 10.15 -33.82
C ASP A 15 -24.41 10.24 -35.31
N ALA A 16 -23.63 9.53 -36.14
CA ALA A 16 -23.81 9.52 -37.58
C ALA A 16 -25.21 9.00 -37.99
N ASP A 17 -25.88 8.20 -37.14
CA ASP A 17 -27.23 7.71 -37.41
C ASP A 17 -28.30 8.82 -37.25
N LEU A 18 -27.96 9.93 -36.59
CA LEU A 18 -28.81 11.12 -36.46
C LEU A 18 -28.65 12.11 -37.62
N LEU A 19 -27.72 11.87 -38.55
CA LEU A 19 -27.53 12.73 -39.71
C LEU A 19 -28.60 12.50 -40.77
N ASP A 20 -29.06 13.58 -41.39
CA ASP A 20 -30.03 13.52 -42.47
C ASP A 20 -29.47 12.77 -43.68
N LYS A 21 -30.19 11.73 -44.11
CA LYS A 21 -29.82 10.91 -45.29
C LYS A 21 -30.28 11.53 -46.61
N LYS A 22 -31.03 12.63 -46.55
CA LYS A 22 -31.52 13.38 -47.70
C LYS A 22 -31.11 14.84 -47.55
N PRO A 23 -30.70 15.51 -48.64
CA PRO A 23 -30.44 16.93 -48.58
C PRO A 23 -31.71 17.73 -48.31
N LEU A 24 -31.53 18.94 -47.78
CA LEU A 24 -32.59 19.94 -47.74
C LEU A 24 -33.01 20.33 -49.17
N GLU A 25 -34.24 20.83 -49.31
CA GLU A 25 -34.71 21.29 -50.61
C GLU A 25 -33.80 22.39 -51.17
N GLN A 26 -33.48 22.31 -52.45
CA GLN A 26 -32.63 23.27 -53.19
C GLN A 26 -31.16 23.33 -52.74
N SER A 27 -30.66 22.39 -51.92
CA SER A 27 -29.24 22.31 -51.58
C SER A 27 -28.36 22.09 -52.82
N LYS A 28 -27.18 22.71 -52.81
CA LYS A 28 -26.08 22.43 -53.74
C LYS A 28 -24.93 21.81 -52.97
N PHE A 29 -24.21 20.90 -53.61
CA PHE A 29 -23.10 20.19 -53.00
C PHE A 29 -21.76 20.76 -53.46
N GLY A 30 -20.80 20.85 -52.53
CA GLY A 30 -19.41 21.11 -52.87
C GLY A 30 -18.83 19.95 -53.71
N ALA A 31 -17.85 20.29 -54.56
CA ALA A 31 -17.14 19.28 -55.35
C ALA A 31 -16.41 18.29 -54.44
N LEU A 32 -16.31 17.04 -54.88
CA LEU A 32 -15.60 16.02 -54.14
C LEU A 32 -14.09 16.18 -54.36
N PRO A 33 -13.27 15.85 -53.35
CA PRO A 33 -11.85 15.63 -53.57
C PRO A 33 -11.64 14.51 -54.61
N SER A 34 -10.68 14.70 -55.51
CA SER A 34 -10.39 13.75 -56.59
C SER A 34 -10.12 12.31 -56.10
N PHE A 35 -9.49 12.17 -54.93
CA PHE A 35 -9.24 10.85 -54.35
C PHE A 35 -10.51 10.09 -53.94
N ILE A 36 -11.62 10.79 -53.70
CA ILE A 36 -12.93 10.19 -53.43
C ILE A 36 -13.65 9.89 -54.74
N GLU A 37 -13.57 10.80 -55.72
CA GLU A 37 -14.17 10.61 -57.06
C GLU A 37 -13.65 9.35 -57.76
N ASP A 38 -12.36 9.05 -57.57
CA ASP A 38 -11.71 7.87 -58.16
C ASP A 38 -12.12 6.54 -57.46
N LEU A 39 -12.76 6.58 -56.29
CA LEU A 39 -13.12 5.39 -55.52
C LEU A 39 -14.44 4.77 -55.96
N LYS A 40 -14.41 3.47 -56.26
CA LYS A 40 -15.64 2.68 -56.54
C LYS A 40 -16.53 2.48 -55.31
N ASN A 41 -15.95 2.50 -54.12
CA ASN A 41 -16.62 2.40 -52.82
C ASN A 41 -15.63 2.78 -51.71
N LEU A 42 -16.13 2.94 -50.48
CA LEU A 42 -15.32 3.37 -49.33
C LEU A 42 -14.57 2.23 -48.62
N LYS A 43 -14.68 0.96 -49.05
CA LYS A 43 -14.00 -0.18 -48.40
C LYS A 43 -12.48 -0.03 -48.29
N PRO A 44 -11.76 0.53 -49.29
CA PRO A 44 -10.34 0.80 -49.15
C PRO A 44 -10.02 1.77 -48.00
N LEU A 45 -10.87 2.77 -47.77
CA LEU A 45 -10.72 3.73 -46.67
C LEU A 45 -11.06 3.08 -45.32
N GLU A 46 -12.11 2.25 -45.25
CA GLU A 46 -12.43 1.46 -44.05
C GLU A 46 -11.26 0.56 -43.64
N LYS A 47 -10.64 -0.12 -44.62
CA LYS A 47 -9.45 -0.94 -44.38
C LYS A 47 -8.26 -0.11 -43.91
N ASN A 48 -8.00 1.03 -44.55
CA ASN A 48 -6.91 1.92 -44.16
C ASN A 48 -7.12 2.45 -42.72
N TYR A 49 -8.34 2.82 -42.36
CA TYR A 49 -8.67 3.24 -41.00
C TYR A 49 -8.56 2.09 -39.99
N SER A 50 -8.98 0.88 -40.33
CA SER A 50 -8.77 -0.31 -39.49
C SER A 50 -7.28 -0.59 -39.24
N ASP A 51 -6.45 -0.51 -40.29
CA ASP A 51 -4.99 -0.66 -40.18
C ASP A 51 -4.36 0.50 -39.37
N TYR A 52 -4.91 1.72 -39.48
CA TYR A 52 -4.52 2.86 -38.64
C TYR A 52 -4.82 2.59 -37.17
N LEU A 53 -6.06 2.24 -36.81
CA LEU A 53 -6.46 1.90 -35.44
C LEU A 53 -5.59 0.79 -34.86
N TYR A 54 -5.26 -0.24 -35.65
CA TYR A 54 -4.35 -1.31 -35.23
C TYR A 54 -2.95 -0.82 -34.86
N ARG A 55 -2.45 0.20 -35.57
CA ARG A 55 -1.09 0.73 -35.38
C ARG A 55 -1.02 1.76 -34.25
N THR A 56 -2.03 2.61 -34.13
CA THR A 56 -2.00 3.79 -33.26
C THR A 56 -2.73 3.58 -31.93
N ASN A 57 -3.82 2.79 -31.90
CA ASN A 57 -4.52 2.56 -30.65
C ASN A 57 -3.73 1.65 -29.72
N LYS A 58 -3.73 2.05 -28.46
CA LYS A 58 -3.16 1.30 -27.35
C LYS A 58 -3.91 1.67 -26.08
N ILE A 59 -4.17 0.68 -25.24
CA ILE A 59 -4.67 0.91 -23.89
C ILE A 59 -3.46 1.00 -22.99
N GLU A 60 -3.27 2.16 -22.37
CA GLU A 60 -2.27 2.34 -21.32
C GLU A 60 -2.80 1.75 -20.00
N LEU A 61 -1.96 0.98 -19.34
CA LEU A 61 -2.24 0.33 -18.06
C LEU A 61 -1.03 0.46 -17.14
N TYR A 62 -1.28 0.28 -15.84
CA TYR A 62 -0.27 0.35 -14.80
C TYR A 62 -0.17 -0.98 -14.07
N LYS A 63 1.04 -1.35 -13.68
CA LYS A 63 1.28 -2.55 -12.85
C LYS A 63 2.27 -2.25 -11.74
N CYS A 64 2.08 -2.94 -10.62
CA CYS A 64 3.05 -3.04 -9.55
C CYS A 64 3.33 -4.52 -9.26
N THR A 65 4.46 -5.02 -9.75
CA THR A 65 4.82 -6.44 -9.68
C THR A 65 5.00 -6.91 -8.22
N GLU A 66 5.61 -6.09 -7.37
CA GLU A 66 5.83 -6.40 -5.96
C GLU A 66 4.52 -6.58 -5.17
N LEU A 67 3.49 -5.81 -5.55
CA LEU A 67 2.16 -5.91 -4.95
C LEU A 67 1.22 -6.86 -5.70
N LYS A 68 1.64 -7.41 -6.85
CA LYS A 68 0.84 -8.25 -7.74
C LYS A 68 -0.49 -7.60 -8.12
N ALA A 69 -0.43 -6.32 -8.45
CA ALA A 69 -1.59 -5.51 -8.77
C ALA A 69 -1.45 -4.87 -10.15
N GLU A 70 -2.55 -4.86 -10.89
CA GLU A 70 -2.69 -4.24 -12.21
C GLU A 70 -3.90 -3.30 -12.22
N SER A 71 -3.83 -2.28 -13.07
CA SER A 71 -4.91 -1.32 -13.28
C SER A 71 -5.97 -1.88 -14.22
N LYS A 72 -7.16 -1.28 -14.16
CA LYS A 72 -8.23 -1.52 -15.13
C LYS A 72 -8.05 -0.65 -16.38
N PRO A 73 -8.62 -1.03 -17.53
CA PRO A 73 -8.71 -0.15 -18.69
C PRO A 73 -9.38 1.18 -18.34
N GLY A 74 -8.76 2.29 -18.74
CA GLY A 74 -9.26 3.64 -18.47
C GLY A 74 -9.08 4.13 -17.03
N GLU A 75 -8.50 3.32 -16.13
CA GLU A 75 -8.18 3.75 -14.77
C GLU A 75 -7.07 4.81 -14.80
N THR A 76 -7.21 5.88 -14.03
CA THR A 76 -6.14 6.88 -13.93
C THR A 76 -4.99 6.38 -13.04
N ILE A 77 -3.77 6.88 -13.26
CA ILE A 77 -2.64 6.56 -12.37
C ILE A 77 -2.93 6.93 -10.91
N ARG A 78 -3.74 7.97 -10.67
CA ARG A 78 -4.15 8.40 -9.33
C ARG A 78 -5.02 7.34 -8.66
N ASP A 79 -6.03 6.84 -9.34
CA ASP A 79 -6.95 5.83 -8.80
C ASP A 79 -6.22 4.52 -8.55
N PHE A 80 -5.33 4.13 -9.48
CA PHE A 80 -4.49 2.96 -9.28
C PHE A 80 -3.59 3.09 -8.04
N LYS A 81 -3.00 4.27 -7.80
CA LYS A 81 -2.21 4.53 -6.58
C LYS A 81 -3.04 4.40 -5.30
N ILE A 82 -4.30 4.86 -5.29
CA ILE A 82 -5.20 4.73 -4.14
C ILE A 82 -5.41 3.25 -3.81
N LYS A 83 -5.71 2.43 -4.83
CA LYS A 83 -5.83 0.98 -4.69
C LYS A 83 -4.55 0.34 -4.14
N LEU A 84 -3.37 0.76 -4.60
CA LEU A 84 -2.10 0.26 -4.06
C LEU A 84 -1.91 0.63 -2.59
N VAL A 85 -2.29 1.85 -2.18
CA VAL A 85 -2.19 2.30 -0.78
C VAL A 85 -3.03 1.41 0.15
N GLU A 86 -4.21 0.98 -0.29
CA GLU A 86 -5.05 0.03 0.47
C GLU A 86 -4.34 -1.32 0.64
N ILE A 87 -3.82 -1.89 -0.45
CA ILE A 87 -3.06 -3.16 -0.40
C ILE A 87 -1.83 -3.05 0.52
N ILE A 88 -1.11 -1.93 0.46
CA ILE A 88 0.06 -1.66 1.32
C ILE A 88 -0.37 -1.60 2.79
N ARG A 89 -1.50 -0.93 3.09
CA ARG A 89 -2.03 -0.82 4.44
C ARG A 89 -2.38 -2.18 5.02
N ASP A 90 -3.02 -3.05 4.25
CA ASP A 90 -3.41 -4.39 4.68
C ASP A 90 -2.18 -5.26 4.95
N LYS A 91 -1.21 -5.26 4.04
CA LYS A 91 0.07 -5.96 4.25
C LYS A 91 0.83 -5.42 5.47
N LYS A 92 0.82 -4.10 5.68
CA LYS A 92 1.43 -3.48 6.86
C LYS A 92 0.75 -3.95 8.13
N ALA A 93 -0.57 -4.02 8.17
CA ALA A 93 -1.33 -4.49 9.32
C ALA A 93 -0.99 -5.95 9.66
N GLU A 94 -0.91 -6.82 8.66
CA GLU A 94 -0.50 -8.22 8.83
C GLU A 94 0.89 -8.33 9.48
N VAL A 95 1.88 -7.61 8.94
CA VAL A 95 3.25 -7.64 9.47
C VAL A 95 3.34 -7.02 10.88
N VAL A 96 2.57 -5.97 11.16
CA VAL A 96 2.49 -5.38 12.51
C VAL A 96 1.90 -6.36 13.51
N GLU A 97 0.88 -7.14 13.15
CA GLU A 97 0.32 -8.16 14.05
C GLU A 97 1.29 -9.32 14.31
N VAL A 98 2.06 -9.74 13.30
CA VAL A 98 3.16 -10.71 13.49
C VAL A 98 4.22 -10.16 14.44
N LEU A 99 4.64 -8.90 14.24
CA LEU A 99 5.60 -8.22 15.11
C LEU A 99 5.09 -8.15 16.55
N ARG A 100 3.82 -7.75 16.73
CA ARG A 100 3.16 -7.64 18.02
C ARG A 100 3.18 -8.98 18.77
N LYS A 101 2.83 -10.09 18.10
CA LYS A 101 2.86 -11.42 18.71
C LYS A 101 4.28 -11.83 19.10
N LYS A 102 5.24 -11.68 18.19
CA LYS A 102 6.66 -12.02 18.40
C LYS A 102 7.25 -11.30 19.61
N TYR A 103 7.09 -9.99 19.68
CA TYR A 103 7.66 -9.18 20.76
C TYR A 103 6.83 -9.23 22.05
N GLY A 104 5.51 -9.40 21.94
CA GLY A 104 4.62 -9.65 23.08
C GLY A 104 5.05 -10.87 23.87
N THR A 105 5.17 -12.03 23.20
CA THR A 105 5.59 -13.28 23.85
C THR A 105 6.98 -13.17 24.49
N LYS A 106 7.94 -12.48 23.85
CA LYS A 106 9.28 -12.29 24.42
C LYS A 106 9.25 -11.35 25.63
N GLY A 107 8.51 -10.24 25.54
CA GLY A 107 8.36 -9.27 26.61
C GLY A 107 7.70 -9.87 27.84
N ASP A 108 6.61 -10.62 27.68
CA ASP A 108 5.90 -11.28 28.78
C ASP A 108 6.78 -12.27 29.53
N ARG A 109 7.63 -13.02 28.80
CA ARG A 109 8.60 -13.95 29.40
C ARG A 109 9.63 -13.22 30.26
N LEU A 110 10.22 -12.14 29.74
CA LEU A 110 11.21 -11.33 30.48
C LEU A 110 10.55 -10.66 31.70
N GLN A 111 9.35 -10.12 31.54
CA GLN A 111 8.63 -9.44 32.61
C GLN A 111 8.18 -10.40 33.72
N THR A 112 7.73 -11.62 33.36
CA THR A 112 7.41 -12.67 34.33
C THR A 112 8.67 -13.08 35.11
N LYS A 113 9.81 -13.25 34.43
CA LYS A 113 11.09 -13.55 35.09
C LYS A 113 11.53 -12.39 36.01
N TYR A 114 11.33 -11.15 35.58
CA TYR A 114 11.67 -9.96 36.36
C TYR A 114 10.83 -9.86 37.63
N ALA A 115 9.51 -10.05 37.51
CA ALA A 115 8.60 -10.05 38.65
C ALA A 115 8.99 -11.13 39.68
N ARG A 116 9.31 -12.36 39.21
CA ARG A 116 9.78 -13.44 40.09
C ARG A 116 11.08 -13.09 40.81
N LEU A 117 12.06 -12.54 40.09
CA LEU A 117 13.34 -12.12 40.69
C LEU A 117 13.18 -10.95 41.65
N GLN A 118 12.29 -9.99 41.35
CA GLN A 118 11.97 -8.89 42.26
C GLN A 118 11.33 -9.39 43.55
N THR A 119 10.38 -10.33 43.47
CA THR A 119 9.80 -10.96 44.66
C THR A 119 10.85 -11.74 45.46
N LYS A 120 11.78 -12.44 44.78
CA LYS A 120 12.90 -13.12 45.44
C LYS A 120 13.83 -12.13 46.13
N LEU A 121 14.22 -11.06 45.44
CA LEU A 121 15.05 -9.98 45.99
C LEU A 121 14.38 -9.33 47.18
N GLN A 122 13.07 -9.08 47.12
CA GLN A 122 12.32 -8.50 48.23
C GLN A 122 12.36 -9.40 49.46
N LYS A 123 12.16 -10.72 49.29
CA LYS A 123 12.27 -11.70 50.39
C LYS A 123 13.66 -11.72 51.00
N GLU A 124 14.71 -11.72 50.18
CA GLU A 124 16.11 -11.72 50.61
C GLU A 124 16.57 -10.36 51.19
N ARG A 125 15.93 -9.25 50.78
CA ARG A 125 16.19 -7.88 51.31
C ARG A 125 15.35 -7.52 52.52
N THR A 126 14.39 -8.33 52.96
CA THR A 126 13.62 -8.07 54.19
C THR A 126 14.49 -8.01 55.45
N ASP A 127 15.79 -8.27 55.31
CA ASP A 127 16.84 -8.16 56.33
C ASP A 127 17.80 -6.96 56.18
N VAL A 128 17.65 -6.13 55.15
CA VAL A 128 18.40 -4.87 54.99
C VAL A 128 17.44 -3.73 54.74
N SER A 129 17.28 -2.87 55.75
CA SER A 129 16.57 -1.60 55.65
C SER A 129 17.16 -0.73 54.53
N SER A 130 16.55 -0.77 53.35
CA SER A 130 16.43 0.39 52.47
C SER A 130 15.38 0.11 51.39
N ARG A 131 14.27 0.85 51.48
CA ARG A 131 13.29 0.98 50.40
C ARG A 131 13.94 1.78 49.27
N GLN A 132 14.47 1.10 48.25
CA GLN A 132 14.54 1.67 46.91
C GLN A 132 13.33 1.14 46.15
N THR A 133 12.24 1.91 46.20
CA THR A 133 11.06 1.66 45.37
C THR A 133 11.41 2.01 43.93
N ASP A 134 11.98 1.05 43.20
CA ASP A 134 12.10 1.06 41.74
C ASP A 134 10.71 0.84 41.12
N THR A 135 9.81 1.80 41.33
CA THR A 135 8.48 1.85 40.69
C THR A 135 8.57 2.19 39.19
N ALA A 136 9.78 2.37 38.66
CA ALA A 136 10.02 2.83 37.30
C ALA A 136 9.86 1.76 36.20
N MET A 137 9.62 0.49 36.54
CA MET A 137 9.71 -0.61 35.58
C MET A 137 8.41 -1.38 35.32
N SER A 138 7.26 -0.82 35.69
CA SER A 138 5.93 -1.33 35.28
C SER A 138 5.45 -0.77 33.93
N LEU A 139 6.33 -0.13 33.16
CA LEU A 139 6.12 0.18 31.74
C LEU A 139 6.35 -1.09 30.90
N GLY A 140 5.48 -2.07 31.11
CA GLY A 140 5.33 -3.21 30.20
C GLY A 140 4.81 -2.68 28.87
N MET A 141 5.61 -2.84 27.81
CA MET A 141 5.21 -2.86 26.39
C MET A 141 4.17 -1.82 25.88
N ALA A 142 3.96 -0.70 26.57
CA ALA A 142 3.06 0.37 26.16
C ALA A 142 3.46 1.02 24.82
N VAL A 143 4.68 0.73 24.34
CA VAL A 143 5.20 1.19 23.04
C VAL A 143 4.46 0.56 21.85
N LEU A 144 3.82 -0.60 22.02
CA LEU A 144 2.94 -1.15 20.97
C LEU A 144 1.51 -0.56 21.02
N GLY A 145 1.06 -0.11 22.19
CA GLY A 145 -0.26 0.51 22.36
C GLY A 145 -0.34 1.94 21.80
N THR A 146 0.78 2.67 21.75
CA THR A 146 0.83 4.02 21.18
C THR A 146 0.81 4.02 19.64
N PHE A 147 1.14 2.92 18.98
CA PHE A 147 1.08 2.79 17.52
C PHE A 147 -0.32 2.42 16.99
N LEU A 148 -1.26 2.05 17.87
CA LEU A 148 -2.60 1.54 17.52
C LEU A 148 -3.76 2.21 18.27
N GLY A 149 -3.54 3.33 18.96
CA GLY A 149 -4.63 4.15 19.47
C GLY A 149 -5.62 3.41 20.38
N SER A 150 -5.21 2.99 21.57
CA SER A 150 -6.09 2.91 22.74
C SER A 150 -5.27 2.61 23.99
N GLY A 151 -5.17 3.61 24.87
CA GLY A 151 -4.45 3.49 26.13
C GLY A 151 -5.26 2.68 27.14
N SER A 152 -4.74 1.53 27.56
CA SER A 152 -5.25 0.83 28.74
C SER A 152 -4.45 1.25 29.98
N LYS A 153 -5.16 1.83 30.95
CA LYS A 153 -4.64 2.20 32.27
C LYS A 153 -4.67 0.96 33.17
N SER A 154 -3.52 0.34 33.47
CA SER A 154 -3.46 -0.69 34.52
C SER A 154 -3.09 -0.07 35.87
N LYS A 155 -4.02 -0.14 36.82
CA LYS A 155 -3.85 0.10 38.26
C LYS A 155 -3.25 -1.14 38.97
N ALA A 156 -2.81 -0.88 40.22
CA ALA A 156 -2.56 -1.80 41.35
C ALA A 156 -1.15 -2.44 41.39
N MET A 157 -0.53 -2.73 42.54
CA MET A 157 -1.05 -2.98 43.90
C MET A 157 0.07 -2.75 44.95
N ARG A 158 -0.31 -2.40 46.19
CA ARG A 158 0.56 -2.31 47.39
C ARG A 158 0.28 -3.49 48.33
N GLY A 159 1.31 -4.02 49.03
CA GLY A 159 1.20 -5.01 50.13
C GLY A 159 2.52 -5.15 50.91
N ILE A 160 2.46 -5.40 52.24
CA ILE A 160 3.49 -5.18 53.29
C ILE A 160 3.90 -6.48 54.06
N SER A 161 5.11 -6.46 54.68
CA SER A 161 5.65 -7.19 55.88
C SER A 161 6.36 -8.55 55.66
N SER A 162 7.33 -9.06 56.44
CA SER A 162 8.05 -8.72 57.72
C SER A 162 9.46 -9.42 57.81
N ALA A 163 10.20 -9.25 58.92
CA ALA A 163 11.66 -9.41 59.16
C ALA A 163 12.26 -10.81 59.55
N GLY A 164 13.61 -11.02 59.45
CA GLY A 164 14.38 -11.96 60.29
C GLY A 164 15.77 -12.51 59.84
N LYS A 165 16.87 -11.89 60.35
CA LYS A 165 18.25 -12.33 60.75
C LYS A 165 19.33 -12.93 59.78
N ILE A 166 20.29 -12.07 59.37
CA ILE A 166 21.78 -12.02 59.50
C ILE A 166 22.72 -13.06 58.82
N SER A 167 23.49 -12.51 57.86
CA SER A 167 24.94 -12.70 57.53
C SER A 167 25.43 -13.75 56.51
N LYS A 168 24.58 -14.65 55.99
CA LYS A 168 24.91 -15.43 54.76
C LYS A 168 24.38 -14.78 53.47
N GLU A 169 23.52 -13.77 53.61
CA GLU A 169 22.65 -13.22 52.55
C GLU A 169 23.32 -12.26 51.57
N LYS A 170 24.50 -11.69 51.88
CA LYS A 170 25.12 -10.67 51.00
C LYS A 170 25.55 -11.22 49.63
N ALA A 171 25.94 -12.49 49.54
CA ALA A 171 26.32 -13.11 48.27
C ALA A 171 25.08 -13.46 47.43
N ASP A 172 24.03 -13.98 48.05
CA ASP A 172 22.78 -14.35 47.38
C ASP A 172 22.01 -13.12 46.88
N VAL A 173 21.93 -12.05 47.70
CA VAL A 173 21.36 -10.75 47.29
C VAL A 173 22.13 -10.18 46.09
N ARG A 174 23.46 -10.20 46.11
CA ARG A 174 24.29 -9.72 44.98
C ARG A 174 24.06 -10.54 43.71
N ARG A 175 23.87 -11.86 43.82
CA ARG A 175 23.56 -12.73 42.68
C ARG A 175 22.21 -12.35 42.07
N VAL A 176 21.17 -12.21 42.88
CA VAL A 176 19.83 -11.83 42.40
C VAL A 176 19.82 -10.41 41.80
N GLU A 177 20.55 -9.46 42.39
CA GLU A 177 20.73 -8.12 41.82
C GLU A 177 21.43 -8.14 40.45
N ASN A 178 22.45 -8.98 40.28
CA ASN A 178 23.13 -9.15 39.00
C ASN A 178 22.21 -9.79 37.95
N GLU A 179 21.41 -10.79 38.32
CA GLU A 179 20.40 -11.38 37.44
C GLU A 179 19.34 -10.37 37.02
N ILE A 180 18.87 -9.53 37.95
CA ILE A 180 17.96 -8.43 37.67
C ILE A 180 18.61 -7.43 36.72
N ARG A 181 19.88 -7.06 36.94
CA ARG A 181 20.60 -6.13 36.06
C ARG A 181 20.74 -6.69 34.65
N GLN A 182 21.07 -7.97 34.51
CA GLN A 182 21.14 -8.63 33.21
C GLN A 182 19.76 -8.64 32.54
N LEU A 183 18.70 -8.96 33.28
CA LEU A 183 17.35 -8.96 32.73
C LEU A 183 16.87 -7.57 32.31
N LYS A 184 17.26 -6.51 33.03
CA LYS A 184 17.04 -5.11 32.62
C LYS A 184 17.74 -4.82 31.30
N LYS A 185 18.96 -5.32 31.09
CA LYS A 185 19.71 -5.21 29.83
C LYS A 185 19.00 -5.95 28.69
N ASP A 186 18.59 -7.21 28.91
CA ASP A 186 17.87 -8.01 27.92
C ASP A 186 16.54 -7.33 27.49
N MET A 187 15.82 -6.72 28.46
CA MET A 187 14.61 -5.97 28.17
C MET A 187 14.88 -4.70 27.36
N GLN A 188 16.03 -4.05 27.57
CA GLN A 188 16.43 -2.87 26.79
C GLN A 188 16.82 -3.26 25.36
N GLU A 189 17.56 -4.35 25.19
CA GLU A 189 17.91 -4.90 23.87
C GLU A 189 16.64 -5.27 23.09
N LEU A 190 15.67 -5.96 23.73
CA LEU A 190 14.40 -6.28 23.10
C LEU A 190 13.62 -5.03 22.63
N ARG A 191 13.70 -3.91 23.39
CA ARG A 191 13.08 -2.63 22.98
C ARG A 191 13.79 -2.03 21.78
N ASN A 192 15.12 -2.04 21.77
CA ASN A 192 15.91 -1.51 20.67
C ASN A 192 15.61 -2.28 19.37
N ASP A 193 15.57 -3.61 19.45
CA ASP A 193 15.23 -4.47 18.31
C ASP A 193 13.82 -4.16 17.78
N LEU A 194 12.85 -3.99 18.68
CA LEU A 194 11.48 -3.64 18.30
C LEU A 194 11.44 -2.28 17.58
N THR A 195 12.15 -1.28 18.08
CA THR A 195 12.21 0.04 17.45
C THR A 195 12.81 -0.04 16.05
N LEU A 196 13.88 -0.82 15.86
CA LEU A 196 14.48 -1.04 14.54
C LEU A 196 13.51 -1.74 13.57
N GLU A 197 12.84 -2.80 14.01
CA GLU A 197 11.86 -3.51 13.17
C GLU A 197 10.66 -2.60 12.81
N ILE A 198 10.18 -1.76 13.73
CA ILE A 198 9.14 -0.76 13.46
C ILE A 198 9.59 0.24 12.38
N ASP A 199 10.81 0.75 12.46
CA ASP A 199 11.30 1.74 11.50
C ASP A 199 11.53 1.13 10.11
N ILE A 200 11.94 -0.14 10.04
CA ILE A 200 11.99 -0.90 8.78
C ILE A 200 10.59 -1.02 8.17
N ILE A 201 9.58 -1.39 8.96
CA ILE A 201 8.19 -1.49 8.51
C ILE A 201 7.67 -0.12 8.03
N LYS A 202 7.92 0.95 8.78
CA LYS A 202 7.50 2.31 8.39
C LYS A 202 8.05 2.71 7.03
N LYS A 203 9.34 2.44 6.77
CA LYS A 203 9.98 2.77 5.50
C LYS A 203 9.47 1.90 4.35
N LYS A 204 9.32 0.59 4.59
CA LYS A 204 8.95 -0.38 3.54
C LYS A 204 7.49 -0.25 3.07
N TYR A 205 6.56 0.08 3.98
CA TYR A 205 5.13 0.13 3.67
C TYR A 205 4.66 1.56 3.39
N THR A 206 5.31 2.21 2.42
CA THR A 206 4.89 3.48 1.82
C THR A 206 4.75 3.31 0.30
N ILE A 207 3.93 4.12 -0.35
CA ILE A 207 3.71 4.00 -1.81
C ILE A 207 4.98 4.25 -2.61
N GLU A 208 5.87 5.11 -2.12
CA GLU A 208 7.15 5.46 -2.75
C GLU A 208 8.13 4.28 -2.75
N SER A 209 7.92 3.28 -1.90
CA SER A 209 8.74 2.07 -1.85
C SER A 209 8.42 1.08 -2.96
N TYR A 210 7.33 1.28 -3.71
CA TYR A 210 6.86 0.34 -4.72
C TYR A 210 6.93 0.97 -6.10
N LYS A 211 7.61 0.29 -7.03
CA LYS A 211 7.69 0.74 -8.42
C LYS A 211 6.37 0.49 -9.14
N ILE A 212 5.84 1.54 -9.78
CA ILE A 212 4.72 1.45 -10.71
C ILE A 212 5.27 1.55 -12.13
N GLU A 213 4.92 0.58 -12.96
CA GLU A 213 5.34 0.52 -14.35
C GLU A 213 4.13 0.72 -15.26
N THR A 214 4.32 1.54 -16.30
CA THR A 214 3.35 1.70 -17.38
C THR A 214 3.60 0.66 -18.45
N PHE A 215 2.55 -0.01 -18.91
CA PHE A 215 2.59 -0.90 -20.06
C PHE A 215 1.38 -0.67 -20.96
N HIS A 216 1.43 -1.23 -22.16
CA HIS A 216 0.41 -1.00 -23.17
C HIS A 216 -0.11 -2.31 -23.73
N ILE A 217 -1.42 -2.37 -23.94
CA ILE A 217 -2.07 -3.44 -24.69
C ILE A 217 -2.50 -2.85 -26.03
N LYS A 218 -2.01 -3.44 -27.12
CA LYS A 218 -2.44 -3.11 -28.47
C LYS A 218 -3.63 -3.99 -28.88
N PRO A 219 -4.59 -3.46 -29.64
CA PRO A 219 -5.66 -4.29 -30.18
C PRO A 219 -5.07 -5.33 -31.14
N ARG A 220 -5.65 -6.53 -31.19
CA ARG A 220 -5.43 -7.46 -32.30
C ARG A 220 -6.29 -7.01 -33.48
N LYS A 221 -5.96 -7.47 -34.68
CA LYS A 221 -6.80 -7.20 -35.87
C LYS A 221 -8.25 -7.66 -35.69
N THR A 222 -8.46 -8.77 -34.97
CA THR A 222 -9.78 -9.30 -34.65
C THR A 222 -10.56 -8.46 -33.65
N ASP A 223 -9.88 -7.61 -32.88
CA ASP A 223 -10.52 -6.72 -31.90
C ASP A 223 -11.03 -5.43 -32.56
N ILE A 224 -10.75 -5.23 -33.86
CA ILE A 224 -11.21 -4.09 -34.66
C ILE A 224 -12.32 -4.59 -35.59
N TYR A 225 -13.56 -4.21 -35.27
CA TYR A 225 -14.75 -4.64 -36.00
C TYR A 225 -15.72 -3.46 -36.14
N ASN A 226 -16.71 -3.62 -37.02
CA ASN A 226 -17.73 -2.59 -37.31
C ASN A 226 -17.17 -1.23 -37.74
N VAL A 227 -15.98 -1.20 -38.34
CA VAL A 227 -15.43 0.00 -38.96
C VAL A 227 -16.31 0.39 -40.15
N LYS A 228 -16.84 1.61 -40.12
CA LYS A 228 -17.62 2.20 -41.21
C LYS A 228 -16.99 3.53 -41.61
N MET A 229 -17.03 3.84 -42.89
CA MET A 229 -16.64 5.14 -43.41
C MET A 229 -17.86 5.76 -44.10
N SER A 230 -18.13 7.03 -43.78
CA SER A 230 -19.23 7.79 -44.35
C SER A 230 -18.72 9.13 -44.86
N LEU A 231 -19.31 9.58 -45.96
CA LEU A 231 -19.08 10.91 -46.52
C LEU A 231 -20.31 11.76 -46.22
N PHE A 232 -20.10 12.97 -45.72
CA PHE A 232 -21.15 13.94 -45.45
C PHE A 232 -20.76 15.30 -46.00
N TRP A 233 -21.78 16.14 -46.21
CA TRP A 233 -21.61 17.56 -46.46
C TRP A 233 -22.12 18.30 -45.25
N GLU A 234 -21.32 19.23 -44.76
CA GLU A 234 -21.72 20.18 -43.74
C GLU A 234 -22.36 21.40 -44.42
N ALA A 235 -23.48 21.88 -43.88
CA ALA A 235 -24.08 23.12 -44.35
C ALA A 235 -23.16 24.28 -43.94
N GLY A 236 -22.63 24.99 -44.94
CA GLY A 236 -21.86 26.22 -44.76
C GLY A 236 -22.72 27.46 -44.60
#